data_AF-A0A497Q2U2-F1
#
_entry.id   AF-A0A497Q2U2-F1
#
_cell.length_a   1.000
_cell.length_b   1.000
_cell.length_c   1.000
_cell.angle_alpha   90.00
_cell.angle_beta   90.00
_cell.angle_gamma   90.00
#
_symmetry.space_group_name_H-M   'P 1'
#
loop_
_entity.id
_entity.type
_entity.pdbx_description
1 polymer ?
#
loop_
_entity_poly.entity_id
_entity_poly.type
_entity_poly.pdbx_seq_one_letter_code
_entity_poly.pdbx_strand_id
1 'polypeptide(L)'
;ADVLIRGYKLYWHRKVTEADIFETDAQGRFLATPPKDKERVSVVIRPVRSGVRFRGKIRFTNLNGIELGGLLTVLDLGASKRHKIGMVKPYGMGSVRFDVSVHIVDHSSRYSRLFTEDGMIASSSSQLETGEIERLKKEFGSFVLEALGESRQSLWDIPRLELLARMLEWDKAPSKDSTTYLVLDPQGGKNEWKNRPILPRPDKV
;
A
#
# COMPACT_ATOMS: atom_id res chain seq x y z
N ALA A 1 -9.81 22.50 17.53
CA ALA A 1 -8.84 21.60 18.17
C ALA A 1 -7.76 21.29 17.16
N ASP A 2 -6.55 21.81 17.34
CA ASP A 2 -5.43 21.51 16.45
C ASP A 2 -5.06 20.03 16.59
N VAL A 3 -5.42 19.23 15.58
CA VAL A 3 -4.88 17.89 15.44
C VAL A 3 -3.50 18.03 14.83
N LEU A 4 -2.47 18.05 15.67
CA LEU A 4 -1.09 17.88 15.22
C LEU A 4 -1.02 16.58 14.42
N ILE A 5 -0.71 16.69 13.13
CA ILE A 5 -0.54 15.53 12.24
C ILE A 5 0.58 14.66 12.82
N ARG A 6 0.19 13.57 13.50
CA ARG A 6 1.13 12.55 13.96
C ARG A 6 1.56 11.77 12.73
N GLY A 7 2.85 11.79 12.43
CA GLY A 7 3.40 11.19 11.22
C GLY A 7 2.94 9.75 10.99
N TYR A 8 2.88 9.33 9.73
CA TYR A 8 2.49 7.98 9.34
C TYR A 8 3.70 7.04 9.37
N LYS A 9 3.62 5.95 10.14
CA LYS A 9 4.70 4.96 10.25
C LYS A 9 4.70 4.03 9.02
N LEU A 10 5.80 4.05 8.28
CA LEU A 10 6.04 3.21 7.10
C LEU A 10 7.06 2.11 7.39
N TYR A 11 7.00 1.03 6.61
CA TYR A 11 7.92 -0.10 6.70
C TYR A 11 8.31 -0.57 5.31
N TRP A 12 9.60 -0.74 5.05
CA TRP A 12 10.12 -1.32 3.81
C TRP A 12 9.42 -2.63 3.45
N HIS A 13 9.11 -2.79 2.16
CA HIS A 13 8.77 -4.10 1.64
C HIS A 13 9.95 -5.05 1.81
N ARG A 14 9.67 -6.29 2.23
CA ARG A 14 10.67 -7.34 2.37
C ARG A 14 10.15 -8.59 1.69
N LYS A 15 10.99 -9.20 0.86
CA LYS A 15 10.73 -10.53 0.28
C LYS A 15 11.09 -11.54 1.38
N VAL A 16 10.07 -12.07 2.03
CA VAL A 16 10.20 -12.98 3.18
C VAL A 16 9.80 -14.40 2.79
N THR A 17 10.50 -15.35 3.39
CA THR A 17 10.25 -16.79 3.29
C THR A 17 9.41 -17.27 4.47
N GLU A 18 8.95 -18.52 4.45
CA GLU A 18 8.26 -19.13 5.59
C GLU A 18 9.13 -19.16 6.85
N ALA A 19 10.44 -19.39 6.71
CA ALA A 19 11.39 -19.37 7.82
C ALA A 19 11.58 -17.97 8.45
N ASP A 20 11.32 -16.90 7.69
CA ASP A 20 11.34 -15.53 8.21
C ASP A 20 10.07 -15.18 9.01
N ILE A 21 9.01 -15.96 8.84
CA ILE A 21 7.65 -15.67 9.31
C ILE A 21 7.27 -16.56 10.49
N PHE A 22 7.56 -17.84 10.41
CA PHE A 22 7.10 -18.83 11.37
C PHE A 22 8.19 -19.16 12.38
N GLU A 23 7.83 -19.08 13.66
CA GLU A 23 8.69 -19.56 14.74
C GLU A 23 8.76 -21.09 14.72
N THR A 24 9.92 -21.64 15.05
CA THR A 24 10.17 -23.09 15.10
C THR A 24 10.57 -23.54 16.50
N ASP A 25 10.27 -24.80 16.83
CA ASP A 25 10.78 -25.46 18.04
C ASP A 25 12.26 -25.88 17.88
N ALA A 26 12.84 -26.46 18.94
CA ALA A 26 14.22 -26.95 18.93
C ALA A 26 14.49 -28.07 17.91
N GLN A 27 13.44 -28.66 17.33
CA GLN A 27 13.51 -29.68 16.28
C GLN A 27 13.21 -29.10 14.88
N GLY A 28 13.04 -27.78 14.76
CA GLY A 28 12.78 -27.10 13.50
C GLY A 28 11.33 -27.17 13.02
N ARG A 29 10.37 -27.60 13.86
CA ARG A 29 8.96 -27.67 13.49
C ARG A 29 8.25 -26.36 13.80
N PHE A 30 7.38 -25.90 12.91
CA PHE A 30 6.64 -24.65 13.11
C PHE A 30 5.71 -24.72 14.33
N LEU A 31 5.77 -23.67 15.16
CA LEU A 31 4.93 -23.54 16.34
C LEU A 31 3.52 -23.09 15.96
N ALA A 32 2.51 -23.87 16.33
CA ALA A 32 1.10 -23.51 16.17
C ALA A 32 0.57 -22.59 17.30
N THR A 33 1.20 -22.67 18.47
CA THR A 33 0.87 -21.90 19.67
C THR A 33 2.14 -21.32 20.28
N PRO A 34 2.06 -20.17 20.98
CA PRO A 34 3.23 -19.59 21.61
C PRO A 34 3.76 -20.49 22.74
N PRO A 35 5.06 -20.42 23.04
CA PRO A 35 5.63 -21.00 24.27
C PRO A 35 4.93 -20.45 25.53
N LYS A 36 4.81 -21.27 26.59
CA LYS A 36 4.09 -20.91 27.83
C LYS A 36 4.60 -19.60 28.47
N ASP A 37 5.90 -19.36 28.41
CA ASP A 37 6.56 -18.17 28.95
C ASP A 37 6.22 -16.88 28.17
N LYS A 38 5.77 -17.01 26.91
CA LYS A 38 5.41 -15.89 26.03
C LYS A 38 3.92 -15.79 25.74
N GLU A 39 3.10 -16.69 26.29
CA GLU A 39 1.68 -16.80 25.97
C GLU A 39 0.91 -15.49 26.20
N ARG A 40 1.24 -14.74 27.26
CA ARG A 40 0.58 -13.46 27.60
C ARG A 40 0.91 -12.30 26.68
N VAL A 41 2.01 -12.37 25.94
CA VAL A 41 2.52 -11.26 25.10
C VAL A 41 2.49 -11.59 23.60
N SER A 42 2.16 -12.83 23.25
CA SER A 42 2.18 -13.32 21.87
C SER A 42 0.79 -13.26 21.23
N VAL A 43 0.75 -12.94 19.94
CA VAL A 43 -0.47 -12.98 19.14
C VAL A 43 -0.27 -14.01 18.02
N VAL A 44 -1.11 -15.05 18.03
CA VAL A 44 -1.13 -16.04 16.94
C VAL A 44 -1.82 -15.42 15.73
N ILE A 45 -1.12 -15.43 14.60
CA ILE A 45 -1.63 -14.93 13.31
C ILE A 45 -1.69 -16.07 12.31
N ARG A 46 -2.62 -15.99 11.36
CA ARG A 46 -2.74 -16.93 10.24
C ARG A 46 -2.62 -16.14 8.93
N PRO A 47 -1.39 -16.00 8.39
CA PRO A 47 -1.20 -15.21 7.17
C PRO A 47 -1.83 -15.93 5.97
N VAL A 48 -2.35 -15.14 5.03
CA VAL A 48 -2.75 -15.63 3.71
C VAL A 48 -1.49 -15.93 2.91
N ARG A 49 -1.49 -17.05 2.16
CA ARG A 49 -0.36 -17.42 1.29
C ARG A 49 -0.08 -16.36 0.23
N SER A 50 1.19 -16.25 -0.18
CA SER A 50 1.59 -15.39 -1.29
C SER A 50 0.91 -15.82 -2.60
N GLY A 51 0.65 -14.85 -3.49
CA GLY A 51 0.04 -15.08 -4.80
C GLY A 51 -1.48 -15.24 -4.80
N VAL A 52 -2.13 -15.28 -3.63
CA VAL A 52 -3.60 -15.31 -3.54
C VAL A 52 -4.18 -13.99 -4.07
N ARG A 53 -5.19 -14.09 -4.95
CA ARG A 53 -5.87 -12.94 -5.55
C ARG A 53 -7.24 -12.75 -4.91
N PHE A 54 -7.54 -11.50 -4.57
CA PHE A 54 -8.85 -11.09 -4.08
C PHE A 54 -9.50 -10.15 -5.08
N ARG A 55 -10.83 -10.17 -5.16
CA ARG A 55 -11.60 -9.21 -5.93
C ARG A 55 -12.48 -8.41 -4.98
N GLY A 56 -12.30 -7.10 -5.00
CA GLY A 56 -13.12 -6.13 -4.25
C GLY A 56 -13.75 -5.12 -5.20
N LYS A 57 -14.74 -4.37 -4.70
CA LYS A 57 -15.31 -3.22 -5.40
C LYS A 57 -15.37 -2.04 -4.46
N ILE A 58 -14.85 -0.90 -4.90
CA ILE A 58 -15.02 0.39 -4.24
C ILE A 58 -16.12 1.11 -5.02
N ARG A 59 -17.20 1.50 -4.33
CA ARG A 59 -18.25 2.33 -4.90
C ARG A 59 -18.04 3.75 -4.42
N PHE A 60 -18.14 4.69 -5.35
CA PHE A 60 -18.09 6.12 -5.07
C PHE A 60 -19.27 6.79 -5.76
N THR A 61 -19.62 7.98 -5.28
CA THR A 61 -20.71 8.79 -5.82
C THR A 61 -20.26 10.25 -5.82
N ASN A 62 -20.60 11.00 -6.86
CA ASN A 62 -20.39 12.44 -6.95
C ASN A 62 -18.92 12.89 -6.77
N LEU A 63 -17.96 12.07 -7.20
CA LEU A 63 -16.57 12.52 -7.32
C LEU A 63 -16.40 13.30 -8.61
N ASN A 64 -15.83 14.49 -8.53
CA ASN A 64 -15.37 15.21 -9.70
C ASN A 64 -14.07 14.58 -10.27
N GLY A 65 -13.60 15.07 -11.42
CA GLY A 65 -12.41 14.54 -12.08
C GLY A 65 -11.15 14.58 -11.21
N ILE A 66 -10.94 15.68 -10.47
CA ILE A 66 -9.79 15.87 -9.58
C ILE A 66 -9.86 14.89 -8.40
N GLU A 67 -11.01 14.74 -7.77
CA GLU A 67 -11.20 13.83 -6.64
C GLU A 67 -11.04 12.37 -7.04
N LEU A 68 -11.60 11.99 -8.20
CA LEU A 68 -11.42 10.66 -8.76
C LEU A 68 -9.94 10.42 -9.11
N GLY A 69 -9.26 11.42 -9.69
CA GLY A 69 -7.81 11.39 -9.93
C GLY A 69 -7.00 11.18 -8.65
N GLY A 70 -7.40 11.80 -7.55
CA GLY A 70 -6.78 11.60 -6.23
C GLY A 70 -6.96 10.18 -5.71
N LEU A 71 -8.17 9.63 -5.79
CA LEU A 71 -8.44 8.24 -5.42
C LEU A 71 -7.60 7.26 -6.27
N LEU A 72 -7.56 7.47 -7.59
CA LEU A 72 -6.80 6.64 -8.51
C LEU A 72 -5.29 6.74 -8.27
N THR A 73 -4.78 7.91 -7.93
CA THR A 73 -3.36 8.11 -7.59
C THR A 73 -2.94 7.27 -6.37
N VAL A 74 -3.84 7.06 -5.41
CA VAL A 74 -3.58 6.23 -4.22
C VAL A 74 -3.74 4.74 -4.51
N LEU A 75 -4.74 4.35 -5.30
CA LEU A 75 -5.04 2.94 -5.58
C LEU A 75 -4.14 2.33 -6.66
N ASP A 76 -3.81 3.08 -7.69
CA ASP A 76 -3.02 2.64 -8.83
C ASP A 76 -1.59 3.24 -8.76
N LEU A 77 -0.74 2.56 -7.99
CA LEU A 77 0.67 2.93 -7.80
C LEU A 77 1.60 2.45 -8.94
N GLY A 78 1.04 1.76 -9.95
CA GLY A 78 1.79 1.10 -11.02
C GLY A 78 2.35 -0.27 -10.64
N ALA A 79 2.88 -0.97 -11.64
CA ALA A 79 3.19 -2.40 -11.56
C ALA A 79 4.33 -2.76 -10.60
N SER A 80 5.28 -1.85 -10.35
CA SER A 80 6.46 -2.12 -9.51
C SER A 80 6.22 -1.87 -8.02
N LYS A 81 5.19 -1.09 -7.68
CA LYS A 81 4.90 -0.69 -6.30
C LYS A 81 3.83 -1.56 -5.66
N ARG A 82 3.82 -1.60 -4.32
CA ARG A 82 2.84 -2.36 -3.54
C ARG A 82 2.29 -1.50 -2.41
N HIS A 83 1.06 -1.79 -2.01
CA HIS A 83 0.47 -1.28 -0.78
C HIS A 83 0.88 -2.17 0.39
N LYS A 84 0.78 -1.61 1.61
CA LYS A 84 1.01 -2.36 2.85
C LYS A 84 -0.23 -2.39 3.72
N ILE A 85 -0.84 -3.56 3.87
CA ILE A 85 -2.13 -3.76 4.54
C ILE A 85 -2.02 -4.83 5.63
N GLY A 86 -2.79 -4.67 6.71
CA GLY A 86 -2.88 -5.66 7.79
C GLY A 86 -1.80 -5.53 8.86
N MET A 87 -1.64 -6.62 9.62
CA MET A 87 -0.70 -6.72 10.75
C MET A 87 0.69 -7.16 10.27
N VAL A 88 1.68 -7.05 11.16
CA VAL A 88 2.99 -7.72 10.98
C VAL A 88 3.80 -7.15 9.79
N LYS A 89 3.43 -5.94 9.33
CA LYS A 89 4.16 -5.12 8.35
C LYS A 89 5.66 -4.95 8.63
N PRO A 90 6.13 -4.83 9.89
CA PRO A 90 7.56 -4.81 10.19
C PRO A 90 8.31 -6.04 9.67
N TYR A 91 7.67 -7.22 9.74
CA TYR A 91 8.25 -8.49 9.31
C TYR A 91 8.01 -8.78 7.82
N GLY A 92 7.72 -7.75 7.01
CA GLY A 92 7.56 -7.91 5.55
C GLY A 92 6.18 -8.36 5.08
N MET A 93 5.25 -8.68 5.99
CA MET A 93 3.91 -9.11 5.62
C MET A 93 3.05 -7.98 5.05
N GLY A 94 1.99 -8.38 4.34
CA GLY A 94 0.93 -7.46 3.92
C GLY A 94 1.23 -6.65 2.67
N SER A 95 2.21 -7.07 1.87
CA SER A 95 2.56 -6.42 0.59
C SER A 95 1.59 -6.88 -0.50
N VAL A 96 0.81 -5.96 -1.07
CA VAL A 96 -0.22 -6.29 -2.07
C VAL A 96 -0.14 -5.38 -3.29
N ARG A 97 -0.41 -5.93 -4.48
CA ARG A 97 -0.59 -5.14 -5.71
C ARG A 97 -2.07 -4.97 -5.95
N PHE A 98 -2.48 -3.78 -6.34
CA PHE A 98 -3.83 -3.53 -6.84
C PHE A 98 -3.81 -3.47 -8.36
N ASP A 99 -4.68 -4.26 -8.97
CA ASP A 99 -5.00 -4.18 -10.39
C ASP A 99 -6.38 -3.52 -10.48
N VAL A 100 -6.42 -2.26 -10.93
CA VAL A 100 -7.60 -1.39 -10.83
C VAL A 100 -8.30 -1.25 -12.19
N SER A 101 -9.61 -1.44 -12.20
CA SER A 101 -10.50 -1.12 -13.33
C SER A 101 -11.61 -0.19 -12.86
N VAL A 102 -11.85 0.90 -13.58
CA VAL A 102 -12.84 1.93 -13.21
C VAL A 102 -14.02 1.85 -14.16
N HIS A 103 -15.23 1.80 -13.61
CA HIS A 103 -16.45 1.91 -14.39
C HIS A 103 -17.26 3.11 -13.91
N ILE A 104 -17.67 3.96 -14.84
CA ILE A 104 -18.56 5.10 -14.58
C ILE A 104 -19.96 4.71 -15.01
N VAL A 105 -20.94 5.04 -14.17
CA VAL A 105 -22.36 4.80 -14.47
C VAL A 105 -23.02 6.15 -14.73
N ASP A 106 -23.57 6.31 -15.93
CA ASP A 106 -24.46 7.43 -16.21
C ASP A 106 -25.85 7.10 -15.65
N HIS A 107 -26.20 7.75 -14.54
CA HIS A 107 -27.49 7.54 -13.87
C HIS A 107 -28.66 8.03 -14.73
N SER A 108 -28.50 9.12 -15.49
CA SER A 108 -29.57 9.67 -16.33
C SER A 108 -29.90 8.68 -17.45
N SER A 109 -28.87 8.23 -18.18
CA SER A 109 -29.01 7.21 -19.21
C SER A 109 -29.62 5.92 -18.64
N ARG A 110 -29.12 5.46 -17.49
CA ARG A 110 -29.56 4.21 -16.84
C ARG A 110 -31.04 4.15 -16.52
N TYR A 111 -31.62 5.24 -16.05
CA TYR A 111 -33.04 5.29 -15.71
C TYR A 111 -33.92 5.75 -16.88
N SER A 112 -33.32 6.16 -18.01
CA SER A 112 -34.05 6.54 -19.22
C SER A 112 -34.40 5.36 -20.13
N ARG A 113 -33.60 4.29 -20.11
CA ARG A 113 -33.77 3.11 -20.97
C ARG A 113 -33.38 1.83 -20.24
N LEU A 114 -34.33 0.89 -20.12
CA LEU A 114 -34.07 -0.43 -19.51
C LEU A 114 -33.61 -1.46 -20.55
N PHE A 115 -34.10 -1.36 -21.79
CA PHE A 115 -33.78 -2.28 -22.88
C PHE A 115 -33.23 -1.52 -24.10
N THR A 116 -32.35 -2.17 -24.85
CA THR A 116 -31.90 -1.77 -26.19
C THR A 116 -32.94 -2.16 -27.25
N GLU A 117 -32.80 -1.69 -28.49
CA GLU A 117 -33.75 -1.96 -29.58
C GLU A 117 -33.87 -3.45 -29.93
N ASP A 118 -32.81 -4.23 -29.69
CA ASP A 118 -32.74 -5.68 -29.81
C ASP A 118 -33.23 -6.45 -28.56
N GLY A 119 -33.79 -5.76 -27.57
CA GLY A 119 -34.39 -6.37 -26.38
C GLY A 119 -33.42 -6.76 -25.27
N MET A 120 -32.14 -6.41 -25.38
CA MET A 120 -31.12 -6.67 -24.37
C MET A 120 -31.14 -5.61 -23.25
N ILE A 121 -30.62 -5.91 -22.06
CA ILE A 121 -30.54 -4.91 -20.98
C ILE A 121 -29.54 -3.83 -21.38
N ALA A 122 -29.99 -2.57 -21.37
CA ALA A 122 -29.14 -1.44 -21.71
C ALA A 122 -28.00 -1.28 -20.68
N SER A 123 -26.76 -1.28 -21.17
CA SER A 123 -25.60 -0.94 -20.33
C SER A 123 -25.41 0.58 -20.32
N SER A 124 -25.52 1.17 -19.14
CA SER A 124 -25.19 2.59 -18.91
C SER A 124 -23.90 2.76 -18.13
N SER A 125 -23.08 1.70 -18.08
CA SER A 125 -21.75 1.74 -17.50
C SER A 125 -20.69 1.64 -18.59
N SER A 126 -19.73 2.57 -18.57
CA SER A 126 -18.53 2.51 -19.40
C SER A 126 -17.31 2.26 -18.52
N GLN A 127 -16.40 1.42 -19.00
CA GLN A 127 -15.08 1.31 -18.39
C GLN A 127 -14.21 2.47 -18.88
N LEU A 128 -13.46 3.10 -17.99
CA LEU A 128 -12.48 4.11 -18.40
C LEU A 128 -11.27 3.45 -19.05
N GLU A 129 -10.80 4.07 -20.12
CA GLU A 129 -9.56 3.69 -20.80
C GLU A 129 -8.33 4.12 -19.98
N THR A 130 -7.19 3.45 -20.20
CA THR A 130 -5.93 3.79 -19.50
C THR A 130 -5.53 5.25 -19.68
N GLY A 131 -5.73 5.82 -20.88
CA GLY A 131 -5.44 7.23 -21.15
C GLY A 131 -6.31 8.20 -20.33
N GLU A 132 -7.56 7.85 -20.06
CA GLU A 132 -8.46 8.66 -19.22
C GLU A 132 -8.05 8.61 -17.75
N ILE A 133 -7.68 7.42 -17.26
CA ILE A 133 -7.16 7.23 -15.89
C ILE A 133 -5.91 8.08 -15.67
N GLU A 134 -4.96 8.04 -16.60
CA GLU A 134 -3.73 8.84 -16.51
C GLU A 134 -4.01 10.34 -16.60
N ARG A 135 -4.99 10.76 -17.43
CA ARG A 135 -5.43 12.17 -17.47
C ARG A 135 -5.97 12.63 -16.12
N LEU A 136 -6.86 11.84 -15.49
CA LEU A 136 -7.44 12.16 -14.18
C LEU A 136 -6.36 12.25 -13.09
N LYS A 137 -5.41 11.29 -13.05
CA LYS A 137 -4.27 11.32 -12.13
C LYS A 137 -3.40 12.55 -12.34
N LYS A 138 -3.20 12.97 -13.60
CA LYS A 138 -2.45 14.20 -13.94
C LYS A 138 -3.19 15.46 -13.51
N GLU A 139 -4.49 15.55 -13.76
CA GLU A 139 -5.33 16.69 -13.33
C GLU A 139 -5.25 16.87 -11.81
N PHE A 140 -5.38 15.77 -11.05
CA PHE A 140 -5.17 15.79 -9.61
C PHE A 140 -3.76 16.23 -9.21
N GLY A 141 -2.73 15.68 -9.86
CA GLY A 141 -1.34 16.06 -9.61
C GLY A 141 -1.08 17.55 -9.82
N SER A 142 -1.58 18.12 -10.93
CA SER A 142 -1.47 19.55 -11.22
C SER A 142 -2.19 20.40 -10.18
N PHE A 143 -3.41 20.01 -9.79
CA PHE A 143 -4.17 20.70 -8.74
C PHE A 143 -3.40 20.76 -7.42
N VAL A 144 -2.76 19.66 -7.01
CA VAL A 144 -1.96 19.63 -5.78
C VAL A 144 -0.68 20.47 -5.92
N LEU A 145 0.01 20.40 -7.05
CA LEU A 145 1.23 21.17 -7.29
C LEU A 145 0.96 22.68 -7.26
N GLU A 146 -0.12 23.13 -7.90
CA GLU A 146 -0.56 24.53 -7.88
C GLU A 146 -0.86 24.99 -6.46
N ALA A 147 -1.64 24.21 -5.70
CA ALA A 147 -1.99 24.52 -4.32
C ALA A 147 -0.76 24.59 -3.38
N LEU A 148 0.32 23.86 -3.70
CA LEU A 148 1.58 23.89 -2.96
C LEU A 148 2.55 24.95 -3.46
N GLY A 149 2.27 25.62 -4.59
CA GLY A 149 3.18 26.56 -5.24
C GLY A 149 4.43 25.89 -5.84
N GLU A 150 4.30 24.62 -6.27
CA GLU A 150 5.42 23.79 -6.72
C GLU A 150 5.45 23.67 -8.25
N SER A 151 6.60 23.99 -8.86
CA SER A 151 6.80 24.00 -10.32
C SER A 151 7.43 22.69 -10.85
N ARG A 152 6.80 21.54 -10.55
CA ARG A 152 7.26 20.21 -10.99
C ARG A 152 6.38 19.62 -12.09
N GLN A 153 6.88 18.59 -12.78
CA GLN A 153 6.14 17.91 -13.86
C GLN A 153 5.15 16.88 -13.32
N SER A 154 5.53 16.15 -12.26
CA SER A 154 4.72 15.12 -11.62
C SER A 154 4.58 15.38 -10.13
N LEU A 155 3.42 15.00 -9.58
CA LEU A 155 3.20 14.93 -8.14
C LEU A 155 4.28 14.07 -7.45
N TRP A 156 4.73 13.00 -8.10
CA TRP A 156 5.73 12.08 -7.56
C TRP A 156 7.15 12.64 -7.54
N ASP A 157 7.40 13.80 -8.18
CA ASP A 157 8.69 14.50 -8.14
C ASP A 157 8.84 15.35 -6.87
N ILE A 158 7.78 15.51 -6.07
CA ILE A 158 7.88 16.16 -4.76
C ILE A 158 8.81 15.31 -3.89
N PRO A 159 9.86 15.89 -3.26
CA PRO A 159 10.88 15.10 -2.56
C PRO A 159 10.32 14.10 -1.54
N ARG A 160 9.30 14.50 -0.79
CA ARG A 160 8.65 13.62 0.19
C ARG A 160 7.91 12.44 -0.48
N LEU A 161 7.26 12.67 -1.61
CA LEU A 161 6.54 11.62 -2.34
C LEU A 161 7.49 10.72 -3.12
N GLU A 162 8.62 11.24 -3.59
CA GLU A 162 9.68 10.44 -4.19
C GLU A 162 10.27 9.44 -3.16
N LEU A 163 10.51 9.89 -1.93
CA LEU A 163 10.94 9.01 -0.83
C LEU A 163 9.87 7.97 -0.47
N LEU A 164 8.60 8.36 -0.45
CA LEU A 164 7.49 7.42 -0.27
C LEU A 164 7.47 6.38 -1.39
N ALA A 165 7.59 6.81 -2.65
CA ALA A 165 7.60 5.93 -3.82
C ALA A 165 8.75 4.90 -3.73
N ARG A 166 9.93 5.30 -3.24
CA ARG A 166 11.04 4.37 -2.95
C ARG A 166 10.65 3.33 -1.90
N MET A 167 9.98 3.72 -0.83
CA MET A 167 9.54 2.78 0.21
C MET A 167 8.43 1.82 -0.24
N LEU A 168 7.63 2.22 -1.23
CA LEU A 168 6.54 1.42 -1.82
C LEU A 168 7.03 0.49 -2.94
N GLU A 169 8.27 0.64 -3.40
CA GLU A 169 8.86 -0.18 -4.45
C GLU A 169 9.05 -1.63 -3.97
N TRP A 170 8.65 -2.58 -4.81
CA TRP A 170 8.70 -4.00 -4.50
C TRP A 170 9.74 -4.74 -5.33
N ASP A 171 9.82 -4.42 -6.61
CA ASP A 171 10.71 -5.13 -7.52
C ASP A 171 12.16 -4.81 -7.17
N LYS A 172 12.43 -3.52 -6.92
CA LYS A 172 13.74 -2.98 -6.47
C LYS A 172 13.79 -2.70 -4.97
N ALA A 173 12.99 -3.39 -4.17
CA ALA A 173 13.06 -3.25 -2.71
C ALA A 173 14.47 -3.57 -2.19
N PRO A 174 14.98 -2.84 -1.17
CA PRO A 174 16.28 -3.14 -0.57
C PRO A 174 16.31 -4.55 0.04
N SER A 175 17.52 -5.08 0.21
CA SER A 175 17.69 -6.40 0.82
C SER A 175 17.20 -6.44 2.27
N LYS A 176 16.94 -7.64 2.79
CA LYS A 176 16.58 -7.83 4.20
C LYS A 176 17.68 -7.27 5.12
N ASP A 177 18.94 -7.48 4.75
CA ASP A 177 20.11 -7.05 5.52
C ASP A 177 20.25 -5.52 5.54
N SER A 178 19.96 -4.86 4.41
CA SER A 178 19.94 -3.39 4.31
C SER A 178 18.85 -2.73 5.16
N THR A 179 17.85 -3.50 5.58
CA THR A 179 16.70 -2.99 6.34
C THR A 179 16.57 -3.61 7.72
N THR A 180 17.61 -4.25 8.26
CA THR A 180 17.55 -4.91 9.57
C THR A 180 17.09 -3.98 10.68
N TYR A 181 16.35 -4.52 11.64
CA TYR A 181 16.00 -3.78 12.85
C TYR A 181 17.17 -3.67 13.81
N LEU A 182 17.18 -2.58 14.56
CA LEU A 182 18.10 -2.40 15.67
C LEU A 182 17.90 -3.52 16.69
N VAL A 183 19.01 -4.11 17.11
CA VAL A 183 19.05 -5.23 18.04
C VAL A 183 18.88 -4.73 19.48
N LEU A 184 18.01 -5.41 20.21
CA LEU A 184 17.89 -5.31 21.65
C LEU A 184 18.19 -6.69 22.25
N ASP A 185 19.41 -6.86 22.74
CA ASP A 185 19.86 -8.05 23.45
C ASP A 185 20.39 -7.66 24.84
N PRO A 186 19.52 -7.66 25.86
CA PRO A 186 19.91 -7.34 27.22
C PRO A 186 20.86 -8.36 27.85
N GLN A 187 20.84 -9.62 27.39
CA GLN A 187 21.64 -10.70 27.97
C GLN A 187 23.05 -10.74 27.37
N GLY A 188 23.19 -10.46 26.07
CA GLY A 188 24.48 -10.29 25.39
C GLY A 188 25.06 -8.87 25.45
N GLY A 189 24.42 -7.96 26.19
CA GLY A 189 24.91 -6.59 26.41
C GLY A 189 24.79 -5.65 25.19
N LYS A 190 24.15 -6.09 24.09
CA LYS A 190 24.01 -5.31 22.86
C LYS A 190 22.67 -4.56 22.84
N ASN A 191 22.71 -3.25 23.05
CA ASN A 191 21.53 -2.37 22.97
C ASN A 191 21.76 -1.24 21.96
N GLU A 192 21.39 -1.48 20.70
CA GLU A 192 21.53 -0.48 19.62
C GLU A 192 20.51 0.67 19.74
N TRP A 193 19.47 0.50 20.55
CA TRP A 193 18.46 1.53 20.81
C TRP A 193 18.93 2.61 21.77
N LYS A 194 19.98 2.34 22.58
CA LYS A 194 20.49 3.25 23.61
C LYS A 194 20.80 4.65 23.05
N ASN A 195 21.38 4.70 21.86
CA ASN A 195 21.81 5.95 21.24
C ASN A 195 20.76 6.58 20.32
N ARG A 196 19.57 5.95 20.18
CA ARG A 196 18.46 6.41 19.33
C ARG A 196 18.94 6.89 17.95
N PRO A 197 19.69 6.06 17.19
CA PRO A 197 20.27 6.51 15.94
C PRO A 197 19.17 6.95 14.98
N ILE A 198 19.41 8.07 14.29
CA ILE A 198 18.53 8.52 13.21
C ILE A 198 18.75 7.58 12.03
N LEU A 199 17.68 6.91 11.60
CA LEU A 199 17.76 5.99 10.46
C LEU A 199 18.04 6.76 9.16
N PRO A 200 18.77 6.16 8.21
CA PRO A 200 19.00 6.75 6.90
C PRO A 200 17.68 7.08 6.20
N ARG A 201 17.70 8.11 5.37
CA ARG A 201 16.58 8.44 4.49
C ARG A 201 16.37 7.34 3.45
N PRO A 202 15.16 7.15 2.91
CA PRO A 202 14.90 6.12 1.90
C PRO A 202 15.75 6.17 0.64
N ASP A 203 16.31 7.32 0.27
CA ASP A 203 17.24 7.48 -0.86
C ASP A 203 18.68 7.02 -0.56
N LYS A 204 18.97 6.63 0.69
CA LYS A 204 20.29 6.21 1.18
C LYS A 204 20.32 4.76 1.69
N VAL A 205 19.25 4.00 1.46
CA VAL A 205 19.08 2.58 1.83
C VAL A 205 19.13 1.74 0.56
#